data_AF-A0A8X6UMD7-F1
#
_entry.id   AF-A0A8X6UMD7-F1
#
_cell.length_a   1.000
_cell.length_b   1.000
_cell.length_c   1.000
_cell.angle_alpha   90.00
_cell.angle_beta   90.00
_cell.angle_gamma   90.00
#
_symmetry.space_group_name_H-M   'P 1'
#
loop_
_entity.id
_entity.type
_entity.pdbx_description
1 polymer ?
#
loop_
_entity_poly.entity_id
_entity_poly.type
_entity_poly.pdbx_seq_one_letter_code
_entity_poly.pdbx_strand_id
1 'polypeptide(L)'
;MTEHKALGEWDYVVIVLTMVISVAVGFYFRFTGTRQRTTSDFLMAGRNMGRFPVIFSLVVTKLSAIAIIGEPADIYLFGTQRCIGFVFIFIGCVVTAYVFLPVYFAVGASTIYEYLEHRFGRKTRRMISFLGYIQTLLNMSVVIYTPAIAMSAVTEVTTESSLILIGGVCILFSAL
;
A
#
# COMPACT_ATOMS: atom_id res chain seq x y z
N MET A 1 30.45 22.64 4.49
CA MET A 1 29.37 21.85 3.85
C MET A 1 28.72 21.03 4.97
N THR A 2 28.11 21.77 5.90
CA THR A 2 26.66 21.95 6.14
C THR A 2 26.23 20.97 7.23
N GLU A 3 26.00 21.55 8.40
CA GLU A 3 25.69 20.91 9.67
C GLU A 3 24.70 19.75 9.55
N HIS A 4 25.16 18.56 9.93
CA HIS A 4 24.31 17.47 10.37
C HIS A 4 23.57 17.94 11.64
N LYS A 5 22.43 18.60 11.47
CA LYS A 5 21.48 18.75 12.57
C LYS A 5 20.92 17.36 12.84
N ALA A 6 21.49 16.70 13.85
CA ALA A 6 20.80 15.61 14.53
C ALA A 6 19.35 16.05 14.77
N LEU A 7 18.41 15.18 14.42
CA LEU A 7 16.99 15.36 14.69
C LEU A 7 16.78 15.92 16.10
N GLY A 8 15.83 16.85 16.26
CA GLY A 8 15.49 17.32 17.59
C GLY A 8 15.03 16.14 18.44
N GLU A 9 15.22 16.19 19.76
CA GLU A 9 14.77 15.13 20.67
C GLU A 9 13.26 14.81 20.45
N TRP A 10 12.49 15.81 20.07
CA TRP A 10 11.07 15.70 19.69
C TRP A 10 10.80 14.91 18.41
N ASP A 11 11.67 14.97 17.41
CA ASP A 11 11.48 14.22 16.16
C ASP A 11 11.67 12.72 16.38
N TYR A 12 12.66 12.35 17.21
CA TYR A 12 12.83 10.96 17.67
C TYR A 12 11.62 10.45 18.43
N VAL A 13 11.05 11.27 19.32
CA VAL A 13 9.83 10.92 20.06
C VAL A 13 8.66 10.65 19.11
N VAL A 14 8.47 11.48 18.08
CA VAL A 14 7.41 11.29 17.08
C VAL A 14 7.61 10.00 16.28
N ILE A 15 8.85 9.69 15.87
CA ILE A 15 9.16 8.44 15.15
C ILE A 15 8.85 7.21 16.01
N VAL A 16 9.30 7.21 17.26
CA VAL A 16 9.04 6.10 18.19
C VAL A 16 7.53 5.98 18.46
N LEU A 17 6.85 7.09 18.72
CA LEU A 17 5.41 7.12 18.97
C LEU A 17 4.63 6.54 17.78
N THR A 18 4.94 6.97 16.55
CA THR A 18 4.26 6.48 15.35
C THR A 18 4.46 4.98 15.14
N MET A 19 5.68 4.46 15.35
CA MET A 19 5.93 3.02 15.30
C MET A 19 5.15 2.24 16.36
N VAL A 20 5.12 2.74 17.60
CA VAL A 20 4.37 2.13 18.70
C VAL A 20 2.87 2.12 18.39
N ILE A 21 2.32 3.22 17.86
CA ILE A 21 0.92 3.31 17.45
C ILE A 21 0.61 2.27 16.36
N SER A 22 1.46 2.13 15.34
CA SER A 22 1.26 1.13 14.28
C SER A 22 1.18 -0.29 14.85
N VAL A 23 2.10 -0.67 15.75
CA VAL A 23 2.09 -1.98 16.39
C VAL A 23 0.88 -2.15 17.32
N ALA A 24 0.51 -1.11 18.07
CA ALA A 24 -0.65 -1.12 18.96
C ALA A 24 -1.96 -1.31 18.20
N VAL A 25 -2.11 -0.71 17.01
CA VAL A 25 -3.28 -0.92 16.15
C VAL A 25 -3.36 -2.38 15.69
N GLY A 26 -2.24 -3.00 15.28
CA GLY A 26 -2.21 -4.43 14.95
C GLY A 26 -2.63 -5.31 16.12
N PHE A 27 -2.07 -5.07 17.32
CA PHE A 27 -2.49 -5.78 18.53
C PHE A 27 -3.97 -5.57 18.86
N TYR A 28 -4.49 -4.35 18.74
CA TYR A 28 -5.90 -4.06 18.99
C TYR A 28 -6.82 -4.83 18.03
N PHE A 29 -6.48 -4.92 16.75
CA PHE A 29 -7.23 -5.72 15.77
C PHE A 29 -7.14 -7.21 16.05
N ARG A 30 -5.99 -7.73 16.50
CA ARG A 30 -5.86 -9.12 16.96
C ARG A 30 -6.75 -9.45 18.15
N PHE A 31 -6.75 -8.59 19.17
CA PHE A 31 -7.51 -8.83 20.41
C PHE A 31 -9.02 -8.61 20.24
N THR A 32 -9.42 -7.65 19.41
CA THR A 32 -10.84 -7.33 19.14
C THR A 32 -11.42 -8.20 18.02
N GLY A 33 -10.56 -8.82 17.20
CA GLY A 33 -10.90 -9.55 15.98
C GLY A 33 -11.43 -10.96 16.18
N THR A 34 -12.50 -11.16 16.96
CA THR A 34 -13.21 -12.46 17.06
C THR A 34 -13.97 -12.84 15.76
N ARG A 35 -13.70 -12.18 14.62
CA ARG A 35 -14.46 -12.30 13.36
C ARG A 35 -13.68 -12.83 12.15
N GLN A 36 -12.49 -13.40 12.38
CA GLN A 36 -11.64 -13.95 11.31
C GLN A 36 -11.75 -15.48 11.21
N ARG A 37 -12.98 -16.03 11.17
CA ARG A 37 -13.17 -17.49 11.08
C ARG A 37 -13.11 -18.04 9.65
N THR A 38 -13.26 -17.17 8.65
CA THR A 38 -13.42 -17.59 7.25
C THR A 38 -12.62 -16.69 6.31
N THR A 39 -11.95 -17.26 5.31
CA THR A 39 -11.16 -16.53 4.31
C THR A 39 -11.98 -15.47 3.57
N SER A 40 -13.28 -15.72 3.37
CA SER A 40 -14.22 -14.76 2.79
C SER A 40 -14.46 -13.55 3.68
N ASP A 41 -14.48 -13.71 5.01
CA ASP A 41 -14.66 -12.59 5.95
C ASP A 41 -13.41 -11.72 6.00
N PHE A 42 -12.23 -12.32 5.85
CA PHE A 42 -10.97 -11.58 5.72
C PHE A 42 -10.91 -10.76 4.43
N LEU A 43 -11.17 -11.40 3.29
CA LEU A 43 -11.02 -10.77 1.96
C LEU A 43 -12.16 -9.82 1.61
N MET A 44 -13.39 -10.10 2.05
CA MET A 44 -14.56 -9.27 1.74
C MET A 44 -15.01 -8.37 2.89
N ALA A 45 -14.35 -8.43 4.05
CA ALA A 45 -14.74 -7.70 5.26
C ALA A 45 -16.24 -7.83 5.59
N GLY A 46 -16.80 -9.04 5.39
CA GLY A 46 -18.23 -9.34 5.60
C GLY A 46 -19.20 -8.57 4.70
N ARG A 47 -18.74 -7.93 3.62
CA ARG A 47 -19.51 -7.07 2.68
C ARG A 47 -20.29 -5.93 3.34
N ASN A 48 -20.00 -5.60 4.61
CA ASN A 48 -20.72 -4.61 5.40
C ASN A 48 -19.80 -3.46 5.88
N MET A 49 -18.82 -3.09 5.06
CA MET A 49 -17.97 -1.93 5.34
C MET A 49 -18.67 -0.62 5.00
N GLY A 50 -18.56 0.36 5.90
CA GLY A 50 -19.02 1.72 5.64
C GLY A 50 -18.27 2.36 4.46
N ARG A 51 -18.92 3.31 3.78
CA ARG A 51 -18.36 4.00 2.60
C ARG A 51 -17.03 4.70 2.90
N PHE A 52 -16.91 5.33 4.06
CA PHE A 52 -15.72 6.09 4.44
C PHE A 52 -14.46 5.22 4.65
N PRO A 53 -14.51 4.12 5.43
CA PRO A 53 -13.39 3.17 5.55
C PRO A 53 -12.88 2.65 4.20
N VAL A 54 -13.78 2.34 3.26
CA VAL A 54 -13.41 1.83 1.93
C VAL A 54 -12.65 2.89 1.14
N ILE A 55 -13.14 4.13 1.11
CA ILE A 55 -12.46 5.24 0.41
C ILE A 55 -11.07 5.45 1.01
N PHE A 56 -10.95 5.49 2.33
CA PHE A 56 -9.68 5.71 2.99
C PHE A 56 -8.67 4.60 2.69
N SER A 57 -9.09 3.33 2.72
CA SER A 57 -8.24 2.18 2.37
C SER A 57 -7.76 2.25 0.92
N LEU A 58 -8.63 2.61 -0.02
CA LEU A 58 -8.26 2.76 -1.43
C LEU A 58 -7.24 3.90 -1.63
N VAL A 59 -7.42 5.03 -0.95
CA VAL A 59 -6.49 6.16 -1.00
C VAL A 59 -5.15 5.77 -0.41
N VAL A 60 -5.12 5.17 0.79
CA VAL A 60 -3.89 4.71 1.45
C VAL A 60 -3.13 3.71 0.59
N THR A 61 -3.83 2.79 -0.09
CA THR A 61 -3.21 1.81 -1.00
C THR A 61 -2.50 2.49 -2.19
N LYS A 62 -2.95 3.67 -2.61
CA LYS A 62 -2.30 4.44 -3.68
C LYS A 62 -1.18 5.35 -3.17
N LEU A 63 -1.22 5.74 -1.91
CA LEU A 63 -0.18 6.56 -1.28
C LEU A 63 0.97 5.67 -0.80
N SER A 64 2.00 5.55 -1.64
CA SER A 64 3.27 4.91 -1.26
C SER A 64 4.35 5.97 -1.03
N ALA A 65 5.34 5.66 -0.18
CA ALA A 65 6.50 6.53 0.07
C ALA A 65 7.24 6.88 -1.24
N ILE A 66 7.30 5.93 -2.17
CA ILE A 66 7.85 6.14 -3.52
C ILE A 66 7.06 7.21 -4.27
N ALA A 67 5.74 7.18 -4.21
CA ALA A 67 4.91 8.14 -4.93
C ALA A 67 5.07 9.55 -4.33
N ILE A 68 5.19 9.65 -3.01
CA ILE A 68 5.31 10.95 -2.31
C ILE A 68 6.64 11.64 -2.65
N ILE A 69 7.74 10.90 -2.77
CA ILE A 69 9.07 11.45 -3.07
C ILE A 69 9.34 11.48 -4.58
N GLY A 70 8.87 10.45 -5.30
CA GLY A 70 9.16 10.24 -6.73
C GLY A 70 8.36 11.13 -7.67
N GLU A 71 7.05 11.32 -7.42
CA GLU A 71 6.23 12.19 -8.27
C GLU A 71 6.71 13.66 -8.31
N PRO A 72 7.04 14.33 -7.17
CA PRO A 72 7.59 15.68 -7.24
C PRO A 72 8.99 15.73 -7.86
N ALA A 73 9.80 14.68 -7.67
CA ALA A 73 11.10 14.58 -8.34
C ALA A 73 10.95 14.49 -9.88
N ASP A 74 9.98 13.71 -10.35
CA ASP A 74 9.62 13.62 -11.77
C ASP A 74 9.12 14.95 -12.31
N ILE A 75 8.28 15.68 -11.58
CA ILE A 75 7.82 17.02 -11.98
C ILE A 75 8.98 18.01 -12.05
N TYR A 76 9.95 17.92 -11.14
CA TYR A 76 11.12 18.78 -11.14
C TYR A 76 12.03 18.53 -12.36
N LEU A 77 12.20 17.27 -12.76
CA LEU A 77 13.06 16.89 -13.89
C LEU A 77 12.38 17.06 -15.26
N PHE A 78 11.12 16.66 -15.39
CA PHE A 78 10.39 16.61 -16.66
C PHE A 78 9.36 17.74 -16.83
N GLY A 79 9.24 18.63 -15.84
CA GLY A 79 8.36 19.79 -15.87
C GLY A 79 6.87 19.46 -15.67
N THR A 80 6.02 20.45 -16.00
CA THR A 80 4.56 20.37 -15.81
C THR A 80 3.86 19.34 -16.71
N GLN A 81 4.57 18.74 -17.67
CA GLN A 81 4.01 17.69 -18.54
C GLN A 81 3.56 16.47 -17.71
N ARG A 82 4.24 16.16 -16.60
CA ARG A 82 3.87 15.05 -15.70
C ARG A 82 2.49 15.26 -15.05
N CYS A 83 2.06 16.52 -14.87
CA CYS A 83 0.76 16.86 -14.27
C CYS A 83 -0.44 16.34 -15.07
N ILE A 84 -0.28 16.18 -16.39
CA ILE A 84 -1.30 15.62 -17.27
C ILE A 84 -1.61 14.16 -16.89
N GLY A 85 -0.62 13.41 -16.38
CA GLY A 85 -0.80 12.04 -15.91
C GLY A 85 -1.82 11.92 -14.78
N PHE A 86 -1.84 12.86 -13.83
CA PHE A 86 -2.83 12.86 -12.74
C PHE A 86 -4.26 13.02 -13.24
N VAL A 87 -4.47 13.84 -14.28
CA VAL A 87 -5.79 14.03 -14.90
C VAL A 87 -6.26 12.72 -15.53
N PHE A 88 -5.39 12.02 -16.25
CA PHE A 88 -5.71 10.72 -16.84
C PHE A 88 -5.98 9.63 -15.79
N ILE A 89 -5.25 9.63 -14.67
CA ILE A 89 -5.51 8.72 -13.54
C ILE A 89 -6.91 8.98 -12.98
N PHE A 90 -7.29 10.24 -12.78
CA PHE A 90 -8.61 10.60 -12.28
C PHE A 90 -9.73 10.16 -13.23
N ILE A 91 -9.58 10.44 -14.53
CA ILE A 91 -10.53 10.00 -15.56
C ILE A 91 -10.61 8.46 -15.58
N GLY A 92 -9.47 7.77 -15.51
CA GLY A 92 -9.41 6.31 -15.46
C GLY A 92 -10.13 5.73 -14.25
N CYS A 93 -10.01 6.35 -13.08
CA CYS A 93 -10.76 5.96 -11.88
C CYS A 93 -12.27 6.12 -12.08
N VAL A 94 -12.72 7.24 -12.68
CA VAL A 94 -14.15 7.47 -12.96
C VAL A 94 -14.68 6.43 -13.95
N VAL A 95 -13.98 6.18 -15.05
CA VAL A 95 -14.36 5.15 -16.03
C VAL A 95 -14.41 3.76 -15.39
N THR A 96 -13.43 3.44 -14.54
CA THR A 96 -13.39 2.16 -13.82
C THR A 96 -14.58 2.00 -12.88
N ALA A 97 -14.94 3.07 -12.17
CA ALA A 97 -16.08 3.07 -11.26
C ALA A 97 -17.43 2.86 -11.96
N TYR A 98 -17.64 3.46 -13.14
CA TYR A 98 -18.93 3.34 -13.84
C TYR A 98 -19.04 2.12 -14.75
N VAL A 99 -17.94 1.71 -15.40
CA VAL A 99 -17.98 0.64 -16.40
C VAL A 99 -17.60 -0.72 -15.80
N PHE A 100 -16.50 -0.76 -15.06
CA PHE A 100 -15.95 -2.03 -14.59
C PHE A 100 -16.62 -2.50 -13.30
N LEU A 101 -16.88 -1.59 -12.36
CA LEU A 101 -17.51 -1.91 -11.08
C LEU A 101 -18.83 -2.69 -11.21
N PRO A 102 -19.84 -2.27 -12.01
CA PRO A 102 -21.09 -3.01 -12.12
C PRO A 102 -20.91 -4.41 -12.72
N VAL A 103 -19.97 -4.58 -13.65
CA VAL A 103 -19.66 -5.87 -14.26
C VAL A 103 -19.04 -6.82 -13.22
N TYR A 104 -18.10 -6.33 -12.40
CA TYR A 104 -17.51 -7.15 -11.32
C TYR A 104 -18.55 -7.58 -10.28
N PHE A 105 -19.45 -6.68 -9.89
CA PHE A 105 -20.52 -7.02 -8.95
C PHE A 105 -21.54 -8.00 -9.52
N ALA A 106 -21.85 -7.93 -10.82
CA ALA A 106 -22.79 -8.84 -11.48
C ALA A 106 -22.27 -10.27 -11.61
N VAL A 107 -20.96 -10.46 -11.82
CA VAL A 107 -20.33 -11.78 -11.94
C VAL A 107 -20.13 -12.43 -10.56
N GLY A 108 -20.17 -11.65 -9.47
CA GLY A 108 -19.95 -12.15 -8.11
C GLY A 108 -18.53 -12.64 -7.87
N ALA A 109 -17.58 -12.29 -8.74
CA ALA A 109 -16.19 -12.68 -8.62
C ALA A 109 -15.55 -12.00 -7.40
N SER A 110 -14.88 -12.80 -6.58
CA SER A 110 -14.17 -12.35 -5.38
C SER A 110 -12.84 -11.68 -5.70
N THR A 111 -12.26 -12.03 -6.85
CA THR A 111 -10.96 -11.52 -7.30
C THR A 111 -10.99 -11.15 -8.78
N ILE A 112 -10.15 -10.19 -9.18
CA ILE A 112 -10.01 -9.79 -10.58
C ILE A 112 -9.58 -10.98 -11.46
N TYR A 113 -8.75 -11.87 -10.93
CA TYR A 113 -8.27 -13.06 -11.63
C TYR A 113 -9.37 -14.10 -11.88
N GLU A 114 -10.40 -14.16 -11.03
CA GLU A 114 -11.57 -15.01 -11.21
C GLU A 114 -12.49 -14.49 -12.31
N TYR A 115 -12.66 -13.18 -12.44
CA TYR A 115 -13.34 -12.58 -13.59
C TYR A 115 -12.63 -12.91 -14.91
N LEU A 116 -11.29 -12.85 -14.92
CA LEU A 116 -10.48 -13.26 -16.08
C LEU A 116 -10.62 -14.75 -16.40
N GLU A 117 -10.83 -15.62 -15.41
CA GLU A 117 -11.11 -17.05 -15.63
C GLU A 117 -12.42 -17.26 -16.37
N HIS A 118 -13.49 -16.57 -15.98
CA HIS A 118 -14.79 -16.71 -16.66
C HIS A 118 -14.74 -16.30 -18.14
N ARG A 119 -13.88 -15.34 -18.49
CA ARG A 119 -13.75 -14.85 -19.86
C ARG A 119 -12.73 -15.61 -20.72
N PHE A 120 -11.60 -16.02 -20.15
CA PHE A 120 -10.45 -16.57 -20.89
C PHE A 120 -10.04 -17.99 -20.46
N GLY A 121 -10.68 -18.55 -19.43
CA GLY A 121 -10.45 -19.89 -18.91
C GLY A 121 -9.32 -20.02 -17.88
N ARG A 122 -9.20 -21.22 -17.32
CA ARG A 122 -8.31 -21.58 -16.18
C ARG A 122 -6.82 -21.43 -16.45
N LYS A 123 -6.37 -21.59 -17.70
CA LYS A 123 -4.94 -21.46 -18.06
C LYS A 123 -4.48 -20.01 -17.90
N THR A 124 -5.28 -19.07 -18.41
CA THR A 124 -5.03 -17.63 -18.33
C THR A 124 -5.02 -17.13 -16.88
N ARG A 125 -5.94 -17.61 -16.04
CA ARG A 125 -5.93 -17.28 -14.59
C ARG A 125 -4.60 -17.61 -13.93
N ARG A 126 -4.09 -18.83 -14.14
CA ARG A 126 -2.83 -19.27 -13.51
C ARG A 126 -1.65 -18.44 -13.98
N MET A 127 -1.55 -18.16 -15.28
CA MET A 127 -0.48 -17.34 -15.84
C MET A 127 -0.52 -15.90 -15.30
N ILE A 128 -1.69 -15.25 -15.33
CA ILE A 128 -1.83 -13.86 -14.87
C ILE A 128 -1.64 -13.76 -13.35
N SER A 129 -2.15 -14.71 -12.56
CA SER A 129 -1.95 -14.71 -11.10
C SER A 129 -0.47 -14.87 -10.76
N PHE A 130 0.25 -15.73 -11.50
CA PHE A 130 1.69 -15.92 -11.31
C PHE A 130 2.50 -14.66 -11.68
N LEU A 131 2.21 -14.04 -12.82
CA LEU A 131 2.84 -12.79 -13.23
C LEU A 131 2.54 -11.64 -12.26
N GLY A 132 1.28 -11.54 -11.80
CA GLY A 132 0.86 -10.54 -10.81
C GLY A 132 1.53 -10.75 -9.45
N TYR A 133 1.75 -12.00 -9.04
CA TYR A 133 2.49 -12.32 -7.83
C TYR A 133 3.95 -11.86 -7.93
N ILE A 134 4.64 -12.16 -9.04
CA ILE A 134 6.01 -11.70 -9.28
C ILE A 134 6.08 -10.17 -9.31
N GLN A 135 5.15 -9.51 -10.01
CA GLN A 135 5.10 -8.04 -10.04
C GLN A 135 4.92 -7.44 -8.65
N THR A 136 4.04 -8.04 -7.83
CA THR A 136 3.78 -7.56 -6.46
C THR A 136 5.00 -7.78 -5.57
N LEU A 137 5.69 -8.91 -5.68
CA LEU A 137 6.93 -9.17 -4.95
C LEU A 137 8.00 -8.13 -5.27
N LEU A 138 8.21 -7.82 -6.56
CA LEU A 138 9.17 -6.80 -6.98
C LEU A 138 8.79 -5.41 -6.46
N ASN A 139 7.51 -5.06 -6.51
CA ASN A 139 7.05 -3.78 -5.97
C ASN A 139 7.23 -3.68 -4.45
N MET A 140 6.91 -4.74 -3.70
CA MET A 140 7.07 -4.77 -2.24
C MET A 140 8.53 -4.51 -1.81
N SER A 141 9.50 -5.08 -2.53
CA SER A 141 10.93 -4.84 -2.25
C SER A 141 11.29 -3.36 -2.37
N VAL A 142 10.80 -2.67 -3.40
CA VAL A 142 11.07 -1.23 -3.59
C VAL A 142 10.34 -0.41 -2.52
N VAL A 143 9.09 -0.74 -2.21
CA VAL A 143 8.26 -0.02 -1.25
C VAL A 143 8.84 -0.04 0.16
N ILE A 144 9.48 -1.13 0.59
CA ILE A 144 10.12 -1.23 1.91
C ILE A 144 11.48 -0.51 1.92
N TYR A 145 12.20 -0.51 0.79
CA TYR A 145 13.52 0.10 0.70
C TYR A 145 13.48 1.63 0.69
N THR A 146 12.47 2.24 0.06
CA THR A 146 12.32 3.70 -0.01
C THR A 146 12.23 4.39 1.37
N PRO A 147 11.36 3.98 2.31
CA PRO A 147 11.33 4.57 3.65
C PRO A 147 12.59 4.25 4.45
N ALA A 148 13.29 3.14 4.17
CA ALA A 148 14.55 2.81 4.84
C ALA A 148 15.68 3.79 4.47
N ILE A 149 15.79 4.17 3.19
CA ILE A 149 16.73 5.23 2.77
C ILE A 149 16.32 6.58 3.34
N ALA A 150 15.03 6.91 3.31
CA ALA A 150 14.54 8.16 3.87
C ALA A 150 14.86 8.25 5.38
N MET A 151 14.73 7.15 6.12
CA MET A 151 15.04 7.10 7.55
C MET A 151 16.55 7.21 7.81
N SER A 152 17.40 6.54 7.02
CA SER A 152 18.85 6.63 7.20
C SER A 152 19.40 8.01 6.84
N ALA A 153 18.80 8.70 5.87
CA ALA A 153 19.15 10.08 5.53
C ALA A 153 18.88 11.07 6.67
N VAL A 154 17.91 10.77 7.55
CA VAL A 154 17.47 11.69 8.61
C VAL A 154 18.03 11.32 9.98
N THR A 155 18.31 10.03 10.23
CA THR A 155 18.56 9.51 11.59
C THR A 155 20.05 9.14 11.83
N GLU A 156 20.94 9.36 10.86
CA GLU A 156 22.37 8.96 10.87
C GLU A 156 22.65 7.45 11.11
N VAL A 157 21.61 6.61 11.17
CA VAL A 157 21.75 5.16 11.34
C VAL A 157 22.02 4.47 10.00
N THR A 158 22.69 3.32 10.05
CA THR A 158 22.97 2.52 8.85
C THR A 158 21.67 2.08 8.16
N THR A 159 21.66 2.08 6.83
CA THR A 159 20.50 1.66 6.02
C THR A 159 20.02 0.25 6.37
N GLU A 160 20.94 -0.66 6.68
CA GLU A 160 20.63 -2.04 7.08
C GLU A 160 19.78 -2.11 8.36
N SER A 161 20.15 -1.34 9.39
CA SER A 161 19.39 -1.31 10.66
C SER A 161 18.00 -0.69 10.48
N SER A 162 17.90 0.35 9.65
CA SER A 162 16.64 1.01 9.32
C SER A 162 15.70 0.08 8.56
N LEU A 163 16.25 -0.73 7.65
CA LEU A 163 15.50 -1.72 6.88
C LEU A 163 14.91 -2.81 7.77
N ILE A 164 15.71 -3.36 8.69
CA ILE A 164 15.26 -4.41 9.62
C ILE A 164 14.15 -3.85 10.53
N LEU A 165 14.30 -2.63 11.03
CA LEU A 165 13.36 -2.00 11.94
C LEU A 165 12.00 -1.72 11.26
N ILE A 166 12.00 -1.04 10.12
CA ILE A 166 10.77 -0.74 9.36
C ILE A 166 10.12 -2.03 8.86
N GLY A 167 10.90 -2.95 8.29
CA GLY A 167 10.42 -4.24 7.84
C GLY A 167 9.79 -5.05 8.97
N GLY A 168 10.42 -5.09 10.14
CA GLY A 168 9.91 -5.75 11.33
C GLY A 168 8.57 -5.16 11.80
N VAL A 169 8.47 -3.83 11.89
CA VAL A 169 7.21 -3.16 12.26
C VAL A 169 6.11 -3.43 11.23
N CYS A 170 6.40 -3.39 9.94
CA CYS A 170 5.42 -3.69 8.88
C CYS A 170 4.93 -5.14 8.94
N ILE A 171 5.83 -6.10 9.18
CA ILE A 171 5.48 -7.52 9.34
C ILE A 171 4.61 -7.70 10.58
N LEU A 172 4.98 -7.09 11.70
CA LEU A 172 4.19 -7.16 12.94
C LEU A 172 2.80 -6.57 12.76
N PHE A 173 2.69 -5.38 12.16
CA PHE A 173 1.39 -4.77 11.86
C PHE A 173 0.53 -5.61 10.92
N SER A 174 1.13 -6.27 9.93
CA SER A 174 0.37 -7.09 8.97
C SER A 174 -0.01 -8.47 9.51
N ALA A 175 0.79 -9.02 10.43
CA ALA A 175 0.59 -10.34 11.01
C ALA A 175 -0.33 -10.33 12.25
N LEU A 176 -0.49 -9.17 12.91
CA LEU A 176 -1.33 -8.96 14.09
C LEU A 176 -2.68 -8.36 13.68
#